data_AF-X5UGH2-F1
#
_entry.id   AF-X5UGH2-F1
#
_cell.length_a   1.000
_cell.length_b   1.000
_cell.length_c   1.000
_cell.angle_alpha   90.00
_cell.angle_beta   90.00
_cell.angle_gamma   90.00
#
_symmetry.space_group_name_H-M   'P 1'
#
loop_
_entity.id
_entity.type
_entity.pdbx_description
1 polymer ?
#
loop_
_entity_poly.entity_id
_entity_poly.type
_entity_poly.pdbx_seq_one_letter_code
_entity_poly.pdbx_strand_id
1 'polypeptide(L)' 'MTATARKARHRYRKSQGLSVLDVEVDLTELTDTLVEAGYLAEWDSHDRSKIEQALGRALVDLTKVTRSKLRKLVEV' A
#
# COMPACT_ATOMS: atom_id res chain seq x y z
N MET A 1 -11.57 15.27 3.75
CA MET A 1 -10.23 15.91 3.89
C MET A 1 -10.16 17.19 3.06
N THR A 2 -9.89 18.34 3.69
CA THR A 2 -9.87 19.66 3.04
C THR A 2 -8.67 19.84 2.09
N ALA A 3 -8.76 20.78 1.16
CA ALA A 3 -7.67 21.10 0.22
C ALA A 3 -6.38 21.52 0.95
N THR A 4 -6.50 22.25 2.06
CA THR A 4 -5.37 22.67 2.92
C THR A 4 -4.64 21.49 3.54
N ALA A 5 -5.39 20.52 4.08
CA ALA A 5 -4.81 19.29 4.63
C ALA A 5 -4.09 18.45 3.55
N ARG A 6 -4.64 18.44 2.34
CA ARG A 6 -4.05 17.77 1.16
C ARG A 6 -2.70 18.39 0.78
N LYS A 7 -2.61 19.73 0.73
CA LYS A 7 -1.35 20.46 0.48
C LYS A 7 -0.31 20.29 1.60
N ALA A 8 -0.73 20.30 2.86
CA ALA A 8 0.16 20.07 3.99
C ALA A 8 0.77 18.66 3.94
N ARG A 9 -0.05 17.64 3.68
CA ARG A 9 0.39 16.25 3.52
C ARG A 9 1.39 16.10 2.36
N HIS A 10 1.14 16.76 1.23
CA HIS A 10 2.06 16.75 0.10
C HIS A 10 3.44 17.36 0.45
N ARG A 11 3.46 18.55 1.07
CA ARG A 11 4.71 19.21 1.49
C ARG A 11 5.50 18.36 2.49
N TYR A 12 4.80 17.76 3.46
CA TYR A 12 5.40 16.86 4.43
C TYR A 12 6.08 15.67 3.72
N ARG A 13 5.36 14.97 2.84
CA ARG A 13 5.94 13.85 2.08
C ARG A 13 7.20 14.25 1.31
N LYS A 14 7.16 15.39 0.62
CA LYS A 14 8.32 15.93 -0.10
C LYS A 14 9.52 16.18 0.81
N SER A 15 9.30 16.76 2.00
CA SER A 15 10.38 17.01 2.97
C SER A 15 11.02 15.74 3.54
N GLN A 16 10.30 14.62 3.47
CA GLN A 16 10.77 13.30 3.93
C GLN A 16 11.34 12.45 2.79
N GLY A 17 11.51 13.02 1.58
CA GLY A 17 11.96 12.26 0.39
C GLY A 17 10.92 11.26 -0.14
N LEU A 18 9.67 11.34 0.32
CA LEU A 18 8.60 10.43 -0.09
C LEU A 18 7.94 10.93 -1.39
N SER A 19 8.09 10.19 -2.48
CA SER A 19 7.42 10.43 -3.76
C SER A 19 6.23 9.48 -3.96
N VAL A 20 5.43 9.74 -4.99
CA VAL A 20 4.52 8.75 -5.59
C VAL A 20 5.29 8.13 -6.76
N LEU A 21 5.31 6.80 -6.81
CA LEU A 21 5.88 6.05 -7.92
C LEU A 21 4.71 5.44 -8.68
N ASP A 22 4.58 5.80 -9.96
CA ASP A 22 3.63 5.15 -10.86
C ASP A 22 4.30 3.91 -11.45
N VAL A 23 3.73 2.74 -11.17
CA VAL A 23 4.25 1.44 -11.61
C VAL A 23 3.17 0.76 -12.43
N GLU A 24 3.54 0.31 -13.62
CA GLU A 24 2.68 -0.56 -14.42
C GLU A 24 2.72 -1.97 -13.86
N VAL A 25 1.55 -2.60 -13.72
CA VAL A 25 1.40 -3.91 -13.10
C VAL A 25 0.38 -4.71 -13.88
N ASP A 26 0.63 -6.02 -14.05
CA ASP A 26 -0.38 -6.93 -14.54
C ASP A 26 -1.47 -7.09 -13.48
N LEU A 27 -2.68 -6.61 -13.80
CA LEU A 27 -3.80 -6.67 -12.88
C LEU A 27 -4.30 -8.10 -12.65
N THR A 28 -4.09 -9.00 -13.60
CA THR A 28 -4.51 -10.41 -13.52
C THR A 28 -3.68 -11.10 -12.43
N GLU A 29 -2.36 -11.09 -12.58
CA GLU A 29 -1.43 -11.72 -11.61
C GLU A 29 -1.51 -11.06 -10.24
N LEU A 30 -1.69 -9.73 -10.19
CA LEU A 30 -1.89 -9.02 -8.94
C LEU A 30 -3.17 -9.46 -8.23
N THR A 31 -4.28 -9.61 -8.96
CA THR A 31 -5.56 -10.04 -8.39
C THR A 31 -5.45 -11.47 -7.87
N ASP A 32 -4.82 -12.38 -8.63
CA ASP A 32 -4.54 -13.75 -8.18
C ASP A 32 -3.77 -13.76 -6.86
N THR A 33 -2.66 -13.03 -6.80
CA THR A 33 -1.82 -12.93 -5.60
C THR A 33 -2.60 -12.38 -4.40
N LEU A 34 -3.46 -11.39 -4.61
CA LEU A 34 -4.28 -10.79 -3.55
C LEU A 34 -5.37 -11.74 -3.03
N VAL A 35 -5.93 -12.58 -3.89
CA VAL A 35 -6.89 -13.63 -3.48
C VAL A 35 -6.17 -14.72 -2.70
N GLU A 36 -5.04 -15.24 -3.21
CA GLU A 36 -4.23 -16.26 -2.53
C GLU A 36 -3.77 -15.81 -1.14
N ALA A 37 -3.39 -14.54 -1.01
CA ALA A 37 -2.99 -13.94 0.26
C ALA A 37 -4.19 -13.57 1.18
N GLY A 38 -5.43 -13.76 0.73
CA GLY A 38 -6.65 -13.52 1.51
C GLY A 38 -7.04 -12.03 1.65
N TYR A 39 -6.46 -11.13 0.85
CA TYR A 39 -6.82 -9.71 0.82
C TYR A 39 -8.03 -9.42 -0.08
N LEU A 40 -8.32 -10.30 -1.04
CA LEU A 40 -9.54 -10.33 -1.82
C LEU A 40 -10.28 -11.65 -1.57
N ALA A 41 -11.60 -11.59 -1.45
CA ALA A 41 -12.43 -12.77 -1.21
C ALA A 41 -12.69 -13.58 -2.49
N GLU A 42 -12.76 -12.90 -3.62
CA GLU A 42 -13.02 -13.48 -4.94
C GLU A 42 -12.16 -12.75 -5.97
N TRP A 43 -11.84 -13.46 -7.06
CA TRP A 43 -11.11 -12.90 -8.17
C TRP A 43 -12.05 -12.03 -9.02
N ASP A 44 -11.80 -10.73 -9.04
CA ASP A 44 -12.52 -9.77 -9.87
C ASP A 44 -11.54 -8.71 -10.39
N SER A 45 -10.95 -8.98 -11.56
CA SER A 45 -9.99 -8.08 -12.22
C SER A 45 -10.62 -6.82 -12.81
N HIS A 46 -11.95 -6.74 -12.88
CA HIS A 46 -12.66 -5.61 -13.50
C HIS A 46 -12.97 -4.51 -12.47
N ASP A 47 -13.07 -4.85 -11.18
CA ASP A 47 -13.23 -3.87 -10.10
C ASP A 47 -11.87 -3.37 -9.59
N ARG A 48 -11.30 -2.44 -10.36
CA ARG A 48 -10.02 -1.79 -10.04
C ARG A 48 -9.99 -1.15 -8.65
N SER A 49 -11.13 -0.63 -8.16
CA SER A 49 -11.18 0.01 -6.84
C SER A 49 -10.97 -0.99 -5.71
N LYS A 50 -11.54 -2.19 -5.81
CA LYS A 50 -11.32 -3.26 -4.84
C LYS A 50 -9.86 -3.72 -4.83
N ILE A 51 -9.25 -3.89 -6.00
CA ILE A 51 -7.84 -4.30 -6.14
C ILE A 51 -6.92 -3.26 -5.48
N GLU A 52 -7.12 -1.96 -5.77
CA GLU A 52 -6.34 -0.88 -5.18
C GLU A 52 -6.48 -0.82 -3.64
N GLN A 53 -7.70 -1.03 -3.12
CA GLN A 53 -7.93 -1.09 -1.68
C GLN A 53 -7.26 -2.31 -1.02
N ALA A 54 -7.33 -3.48 -1.65
CA ALA A 54 -6.70 -4.70 -1.17
C ALA A 54 -5.18 -4.58 -1.17
N LEU A 55 -4.58 -4.09 -2.26
CA LEU A 55 -3.16 -3.80 -2.35
C LEU A 55 -2.72 -2.78 -1.29
N GLY A 56 -3.51 -1.73 -1.06
CA GLY A 56 -3.25 -0.75 -0.02
C GLY A 56 -3.17 -1.37 1.38
N ARG A 57 -4.05 -2.33 1.71
CA ARG A 57 -4.01 -3.06 2.97
C ARG A 57 -2.78 -3.97 3.05
N ALA A 58 -2.50 -4.73 2.00
CA ALA A 58 -1.34 -5.62 1.92
C ALA A 58 -0.02 -4.87 2.16
N LEU A 59 0.14 -3.69 1.54
CA LEU A 59 1.33 -2.83 1.75
C LEU A 59 1.42 -2.28 3.18
N VAL A 60 0.29 -1.86 3.76
CA VAL A 60 0.26 -1.39 5.15
C VAL A 60 0.69 -2.52 6.10
N ASP A 61 0.18 -3.73 5.90
CA ASP A 61 0.53 -4.86 6.75
C ASP A 61 1.98 -5.30 6.59
N LEU A 62 2.50 -5.29 5.35
CA LEU A 62 3.93 -5.49 5.09
C LEU A 62 4.78 -4.47 5.88
N THR A 63 4.47 -3.17 5.76
CA THR A 63 5.25 -2.12 6.45
C THR A 63 5.17 -2.21 7.98
N LYS A 64 4.06 -2.68 8.56
CA LYS A 64 3.97 -2.97 10.00
C LYS A 64 4.91 -4.10 10.40
N VAL A 65 4.95 -5.18 9.62
CA VAL A 65 5.86 -6.32 9.86
C VAL A 65 7.31 -5.88 9.77
N THR A 66 7.68 -5.11 8.74
CA THR A 66 9.06 -4.61 8.58
C THR A 66 9.44 -3.68 9.74
N ARG A 67 8.56 -2.77 10.15
CA ARG A 67 8.81 -1.87 11.28
C ARG A 67 8.98 -2.64 12.60
N SER A 68 8.15 -3.65 12.85
CA SER A 68 8.25 -4.50 14.05
C SER A 68 9.57 -5.28 14.09
N LYS A 69 9.98 -5.88 12.97
CA LYS A 69 11.26 -6.60 12.86
C LYS A 69 12.46 -5.67 13.05
N LEU A 70 12.44 -4.47 12.45
CA LEU A 70 13.50 -3.48 12.61
C LEU A 70 13.61 -2.98 14.06
N ARG A 71 12.47 -2.77 14.74
CA ARG A 71 12.49 -2.35 16.15
C ARG A 71 13.16 -3.39 17.05
N LYS A 72 12.86 -4.68 16.86
CA LYS A 72 13.50 -5.77 17.60
C LYS A 72 15.01 -5.86 17.40
N LEU A 73 15.53 -5.41 16.25
CA LEU A 73 16.96 -5.39 15.96
C LEU A 73 17.70 -4.20 16.60
N VAL A 74 16.99 -3.11 16.94
CA VAL A 74 17.56 -1.89 17.54
C VAL A 74 17.45 -1.91 19.08
N GLU A 75 16.53 -2.70 19.63
CA GLU A 75 16.37 -2.90 21.08
C GLU A 75 17.36 -3.94 21.68
N VAL A 76 18.28 -4.49 20.87
CA VAL A 76 19.37 -5.41 21.26
C VAL A 76 20.70 -4.66 21.21
#